data_AF-A0A967I597-F1
#
_entry.id   AF-A0A967I597-F1
#
_cell.length_a   1.000
_cell.length_b   1.000
_cell.length_c   1.000
_cell.angle_alpha   90.00
_cell.angle_beta   90.00
_cell.angle_gamma   90.00
#
_symmetry.space_group_name_H-M   'P 1'
#
loop_
_entity.id
_entity.type
_entity.pdbx_description
1 polymer ?
#
loop_
_entity_poly.entity_id
_entity_poly.type
_entity_poly.pdbx_seq_one_letter_code
_entity_poly.pdbx_strand_id
1 'polypeptide(L)'
;MIDALSQRAKEEGFILQFSQVGMVIVPGTEEGQPMSQEELSQLPEDEKKALREKSDQLQKEMNDAIKEIRKAETAFREKHSKLDAEIAMYVVGHLMETLEEQFKDEEEALEYFKEVQEDILDNIDDFKTKPEAQQQAAAPMPMPPKEVTFRKYDINVLIDHSETEGAPVVIESNPSYPNLFGSIERQAYFGALFTDFTMIKPGALHKANGGYLVLKALDLLKYWISWEALKRAIKDREIKIEDLGELYGIFSTRTLKPTPIPLNVKLVLTGDPYLYQLLYIYDDRFPKMFKVKA
;
A
#
# COMPACT_ATOMS: atom_id res chain seq x y z
N MET A 1 0.38 -38.66 17.75
CA MET A 1 0.68 -39.39 16.50
C MET A 1 2.15 -39.76 16.43
N ILE A 2 3.08 -38.80 16.56
CA ILE A 2 4.53 -39.07 16.55
C ILE A 2 4.95 -39.99 17.71
N ASP A 3 4.41 -39.78 18.91
CA ASP A 3 4.73 -40.65 20.07
C ASP A 3 4.26 -42.08 19.88
N ALA A 4 3.07 -42.27 19.29
CA ALA A 4 2.54 -43.60 18.99
C ALA A 4 3.36 -44.32 17.90
N LEU A 5 3.82 -43.59 16.88
CA LEU A 5 4.72 -44.12 15.84
C LEU A 5 6.11 -44.44 16.42
N SER A 6 6.64 -43.60 17.31
CA SER A 6 7.91 -43.83 18.00
C SER A 6 7.86 -45.07 18.90
N GLN A 7 6.75 -45.28 19.60
CA GLN A 7 6.54 -46.43 20.48
C GLN A 7 6.42 -47.73 19.68
N ARG A 8 5.67 -47.71 18.57
CA ARG A 8 5.51 -48.87 17.68
C ARG A 8 6.79 -49.24 16.94
N ALA A 9 7.55 -48.23 16.49
CA ALA A 9 8.88 -48.45 15.92
C ALA A 9 9.81 -49.14 16.93
N LYS A 10 9.80 -48.72 18.21
CA LYS A 10 10.57 -49.37 19.27
C LYS A 10 10.14 -50.81 19.53
N GLU A 11 8.85 -51.11 19.52
CA GLU A 11 8.30 -52.47 19.67
C GLU A 11 8.74 -53.41 18.53
N GLU A 12 8.99 -52.87 17.33
CA GLU A 12 9.45 -53.63 16.16
C GLU A 12 10.98 -53.64 15.99
N GLY A 13 11.73 -53.06 16.93
CA GLY A 13 13.20 -53.02 16.89
C GLY A 13 13.78 -51.89 16.03
N PHE A 14 13.06 -50.79 15.86
CA PHE A 14 13.45 -49.61 15.09
C PHE A 14 13.41 -48.32 15.93
N ILE A 15 14.16 -47.31 15.50
CA ILE A 15 14.26 -46.01 16.18
C ILE A 15 13.92 -44.90 15.18
N LEU A 16 13.09 -43.95 15.62
CA LEU A 16 12.79 -42.73 14.88
C LEU A 16 13.80 -41.64 15.23
N GLN A 17 14.54 -41.13 14.25
CA GLN A 17 15.50 -40.05 14.40
C GLN A 17 15.13 -38.82 13.57
N PHE A 18 15.46 -37.64 14.09
CA PHE A 18 15.33 -36.37 13.39
C PHE A 18 16.69 -35.99 12.79
N SER A 19 16.82 -36.05 11.46
CA SER A 19 18.00 -35.60 10.72
C SER A 19 17.78 -34.21 10.10
N GLN A 20 18.84 -33.58 9.59
CA GLN A 20 18.73 -32.32 8.84
C GLN A 20 17.91 -32.45 7.54
N VAL A 21 17.69 -33.67 7.05
CA VAL A 21 16.92 -33.97 5.84
C VAL A 21 15.48 -34.41 6.17
N GLY A 22 15.14 -34.55 7.46
CA GLY A 22 13.82 -34.94 7.94
C GLY A 22 13.84 -36.13 8.91
N MET A 23 12.65 -36.67 9.22
CA MET A 23 12.49 -37.85 10.07
C MET A 23 12.87 -39.12 9.30
N VAL A 24 13.68 -39.98 9.92
CA VAL A 24 14.13 -41.26 9.36
C VAL A 24 13.97 -42.38 10.39
N ILE A 25 13.60 -43.56 9.91
CA ILE A 25 13.49 -44.79 10.71
C ILE A 25 14.74 -45.63 10.45
N VAL A 26 15.42 -46.03 11.52
CA VAL A 26 16.64 -46.84 11.46
C VAL A 26 16.50 -48.07 12.34
N PRO A 27 17.06 -49.23 11.95
CA PRO A 27 17.08 -50.42 12.81
C PRO A 27 17.82 -50.13 14.12
N GLY A 28 17.29 -50.62 15.24
CA GLY A 28 17.87 -50.47 16.57
C GLY A 28 18.38 -51.80 17.12
N THR A 29 19.44 -51.75 17.94
CA THR A 29 19.90 -52.87 18.77
C THR A 29 18.91 -53.12 19.93
N GLU A 30 19.00 -54.26 20.62
CA GLU A 30 18.16 -54.55 21.82
C GLU A 30 18.28 -53.49 22.93
N GLU A 31 19.36 -52.71 22.93
CA GLU A 31 19.60 -51.58 23.84
C GLU A 31 19.01 -50.25 23.37
N GLY A 32 18.35 -50.22 22.21
CA GLY A 32 17.72 -49.02 21.66
C GLY A 32 18.69 -48.02 21.03
N GLN A 33 19.83 -48.50 20.49
CA GLN A 33 20.78 -47.68 19.73
C GLN A 33 20.72 -47.99 18.22
N PRO A 34 20.91 -47.00 17.33
CA PRO A 34 20.88 -47.23 15.89
C PRO A 34 21.99 -48.19 15.45
N MET A 35 21.64 -49.25 14.72
CA MET A 35 22.59 -50.22 14.19
C MET A 35 23.51 -49.57 13.14
N SER A 36 24.80 -49.87 13.20
CA SER A 36 25.79 -49.45 12.21
C SER A 36 25.69 -50.27 10.91
N GLN A 37 26.22 -49.73 9.79
CA GLN A 37 26.25 -50.46 8.52
C GLN A 37 27.07 -51.77 8.58
N GLU A 38 28.04 -51.85 9.49
CA GLU A 38 28.88 -53.04 9.69
C GLU A 38 28.10 -54.18 10.37
N GLU A 39 27.28 -53.86 11.37
CA GLU A 39 26.41 -54.82 12.07
C GLU A 39 25.28 -55.32 11.16
N LEU A 40 24.70 -54.42 10.37
CA LEU A 40 23.72 -54.77 9.33
C LEU A 40 24.31 -55.69 8.26
N SER A 41 25.60 -55.59 7.97
CA SER A 41 26.28 -56.39 6.93
C SER A 41 26.60 -57.81 7.40
N GLN A 42 26.74 -58.05 8.71
CA GLN A 42 27.03 -59.36 9.30
C GLN A 42 25.79 -60.26 9.46
N LEU A 43 24.58 -59.69 9.33
CA LEU A 43 23.32 -60.45 9.41
C LEU A 43 23.12 -61.38 8.20
N PRO A 44 22.46 -62.55 8.39
CA PRO A 44 22.00 -63.43 7.32
C PRO A 44 21.15 -62.68 6.28
N GLU A 45 21.23 -63.07 5.01
CA GLU A 45 20.45 -62.45 3.92
C GLU A 45 18.93 -62.49 4.14
N ASP A 46 18.43 -63.53 4.80
CA ASP A 46 17.00 -63.68 5.12
C ASP A 46 16.54 -62.66 6.19
N GLU A 47 17.38 -62.40 7.20
CA GLU A 47 17.12 -61.39 8.24
C GLU A 47 17.24 -59.97 7.68
N LYS A 48 18.20 -59.73 6.77
CA LYS A 48 18.31 -58.46 6.05
C LYS A 48 17.07 -58.17 5.21
N LYS A 49 16.50 -59.16 4.53
CA LYS A 49 15.24 -59.00 3.78
C LYS A 49 14.06 -58.69 4.69
N ALA A 50 13.91 -59.41 5.80
CA ALA A 50 12.83 -59.17 6.76
C ALA A 50 12.91 -57.78 7.40
N LEU A 51 14.12 -57.31 7.74
CA LEU A 51 14.34 -55.95 8.25
C LEU A 51 14.04 -54.88 7.20
N ARG A 52 14.38 -55.12 5.92
CA ARG A 52 14.05 -54.19 4.82
C ARG A 52 12.54 -54.06 4.62
N GLU A 53 11.81 -55.18 4.56
CA GLU A 53 10.35 -55.15 4.39
C GLU A 53 9.63 -54.44 5.54
N LYS A 54 10.06 -54.68 6.79
CA LYS A 54 9.54 -53.96 7.96
C LYS A 54 9.91 -52.49 7.96
N SER A 55 11.15 -52.17 7.60
CA SER A 55 11.61 -50.78 7.45
C SER A 55 10.78 -50.03 6.41
N ASP A 56 10.54 -50.63 5.24
CA ASP A 56 9.72 -50.04 4.18
C ASP A 56 8.28 -49.80 4.65
N GLN A 57 7.72 -50.74 5.41
CA GLN A 57 6.38 -50.62 5.98
C GLN A 57 6.28 -49.50 7.02
N LEU A 58 7.21 -49.45 7.98
CA LEU A 58 7.27 -48.39 8.99
C LEU A 58 7.54 -47.02 8.36
N GLN A 59 8.38 -46.96 7.32
CA GLN A 59 8.68 -45.74 6.59
C GLN A 59 7.46 -45.25 5.81
N LYS A 60 6.62 -46.15 5.28
CA LYS A 60 5.33 -45.81 4.69
C LYS A 60 4.35 -45.26 5.72
N GLU A 61 4.21 -45.89 6.88
CA GLU A 61 3.37 -45.40 7.98
C GLU A 61 3.83 -44.02 8.48
N MET A 62 5.15 -43.80 8.57
CA MET A 62 5.73 -42.50 8.91
C MET A 62 5.38 -41.43 7.87
N ASN A 63 5.50 -41.74 6.58
CA ASN A 63 5.15 -40.81 5.51
C ASN A 63 3.66 -40.45 5.53
N ASP A 64 2.79 -41.42 5.81
CA ASP A 64 1.35 -41.19 5.96
C ASP A 64 1.06 -40.31 7.20
N ALA A 65 1.73 -40.56 8.33
CA ALA A 65 1.61 -39.72 9.53
C ALA A 65 2.09 -38.28 9.29
N ILE A 66 3.21 -38.08 8.60
CA ILE A 66 3.73 -36.75 8.22
C ILE A 66 2.72 -36.04 7.31
N LYS A 67 2.10 -36.76 6.37
CA LYS A 67 1.08 -36.20 5.49
C LYS A 67 -0.14 -35.72 6.27
N GLU A 68 -0.61 -36.49 7.25
CA GLU A 68 -1.71 -36.08 8.12
C GLU A 68 -1.33 -34.89 9.03
N ILE A 69 -0.09 -34.84 9.54
CA ILE A 69 0.41 -33.68 10.29
C ILE A 69 0.40 -32.42 9.42
N ARG A 70 0.91 -32.49 8.19
CA ARG A 70 0.89 -31.35 7.25
C ARG A 70 -0.53 -30.90 6.92
N LYS A 71 -1.47 -31.84 6.75
CA LYS A 71 -2.89 -31.50 6.58
C LYS A 71 -3.46 -30.80 7.80
N ALA A 72 -3.19 -31.32 9.00
CA ALA A 72 -3.64 -30.72 10.25
C ALA A 72 -3.04 -29.33 10.48
N GLU A 73 -1.76 -29.13 10.17
CA GLU A 73 -1.07 -27.85 10.23
C GLU A 73 -1.67 -26.84 9.24
N THR A 74 -1.95 -27.26 8.01
CA THR A 74 -2.63 -26.42 7.00
C THR A 74 -4.03 -26.02 7.48
N ALA A 75 -4.83 -26.99 7.94
CA ALA A 75 -6.17 -26.75 8.46
C ALA A 75 -6.17 -25.86 9.71
N PHE A 76 -5.18 -26.03 10.59
CA PHE A 76 -4.98 -25.16 11.75
C PHE A 76 -4.66 -23.73 11.32
N ARG A 77 -3.72 -23.55 10.39
CA ARG A 77 -3.34 -22.22 9.88
C ARG A 77 -4.52 -21.51 9.20
N GLU A 78 -5.31 -22.23 8.40
CA GLU A 78 -6.54 -21.69 7.80
C GLU A 78 -7.56 -21.28 8.86
N LYS A 79 -7.81 -22.12 9.86
CA LYS A 79 -8.74 -21.78 10.96
C LYS A 79 -8.25 -20.61 11.79
N HIS A 80 -6.96 -20.55 12.08
CA HIS A 80 -6.34 -19.44 12.81
C HIS A 80 -6.49 -18.13 12.03
N SER A 81 -6.15 -18.13 10.74
CA SER A 81 -6.29 -16.95 9.89
C SER A 81 -7.74 -16.50 9.75
N LYS A 82 -8.71 -17.42 9.67
CA LYS A 82 -10.14 -17.09 9.66
C LYS A 82 -10.58 -16.45 10.98
N LEU A 83 -10.16 -17.00 12.11
CA LEU A 83 -10.49 -16.46 13.43
C LEU A 83 -9.89 -15.06 13.63
N ASP A 84 -8.65 -14.86 13.18
CA ASP A 84 -8.02 -13.53 13.17
C ASP A 84 -8.83 -12.54 12.33
N ALA A 85 -9.27 -12.94 11.14
CA ALA A 85 -10.08 -12.10 10.25
C ALA A 85 -11.46 -11.78 10.84
N GLU A 86 -12.13 -12.75 11.47
CA GLU A 86 -13.43 -12.54 12.15
C GLU A 86 -13.30 -11.54 13.31
N ILE A 87 -12.26 -11.68 14.12
CA ILE A 87 -11.99 -10.74 15.23
C ILE A 87 -11.67 -9.36 14.68
N ALA A 88 -10.80 -9.26 13.68
CA ALA A 88 -10.44 -7.99 13.06
C ALA A 88 -11.66 -7.31 12.43
N MET A 89 -12.51 -8.07 11.73
CA MET A 89 -13.73 -7.55 11.12
C MET A 89 -14.70 -6.99 12.16
N TYR A 90 -14.86 -7.66 13.29
CA TYR A 90 -15.70 -7.18 14.38
C TYR A 90 -15.15 -5.88 15.00
N VAL A 91 -13.85 -5.82 15.27
CA VAL A 91 -13.21 -4.64 15.88
C VAL A 91 -13.18 -3.45 14.93
N VAL A 92 -12.73 -3.65 13.69
CA VAL A 92 -12.64 -2.61 12.67
C VAL A 92 -14.03 -2.14 12.27
N GLY A 93 -14.96 -3.07 12.04
CA GLY A 93 -16.34 -2.74 11.68
C GLY A 93 -17.01 -1.85 12.72
N HIS A 94 -16.83 -2.13 14.01
CA HIS A 94 -17.39 -1.28 15.07
C HIS A 94 -16.80 0.14 15.10
N LEU A 95 -15.50 0.29 14.83
CA LEU A 95 -14.87 1.61 14.75
C LEU A 95 -15.30 2.37 13.48
N MET A 96 -15.46 1.66 12.36
CA MET A 96 -15.89 2.25 11.09
C MET A 96 -17.35 2.68 11.11
N GLU A 97 -18.24 1.94 11.78
CA GLU A 97 -19.68 2.27 11.88
C GLU A 97 -19.92 3.71 12.37
N THR A 98 -19.11 4.16 13.33
CA THR A 98 -19.19 5.55 13.84
C THR A 98 -18.79 6.58 12.77
N LEU A 99 -17.79 6.27 11.93
CA LEU A 99 -17.35 7.15 10.85
C LEU A 99 -18.34 7.12 9.68
N GLU A 100 -18.85 5.95 9.30
CA GLU A 100 -19.86 5.79 8.27
C GLU A 100 -21.15 6.56 8.60
N GLU A 101 -21.57 6.56 9.87
CA GLU A 101 -22.74 7.35 10.28
C GLU A 101 -22.50 8.86 10.19
N GLN A 102 -21.29 9.33 10.53
CA GLN A 102 -20.92 10.75 10.44
C GLN A 102 -20.83 11.25 8.99
N PHE A 103 -20.40 10.41 8.06
CA PHE A 103 -20.19 10.75 6.64
C PHE A 103 -21.20 10.07 5.70
N LYS A 104 -22.36 9.67 6.21
CA LYS A 104 -23.40 8.91 5.47
C LYS A 104 -23.87 9.57 4.16
N ASP A 105 -23.75 10.89 4.06
CA ASP A 105 -24.20 11.67 2.91
C ASP A 105 -23.08 11.87 1.85
N GLU A 106 -21.85 11.44 2.15
CA GLU A 106 -20.67 11.59 1.30
C GLU A 106 -20.22 10.24 0.72
N GLU A 107 -20.70 9.89 -0.47
CA GLU A 107 -20.46 8.57 -1.11
C GLU A 107 -18.96 8.24 -1.25
N GLU A 108 -18.13 9.23 -1.64
CA GLU A 108 -16.68 9.05 -1.81
C GLU A 108 -15.97 8.72 -0.48
N ALA A 109 -16.44 9.29 0.63
CA ALA A 109 -15.87 9.01 1.96
C ALA A 109 -16.22 7.59 2.43
N LEU A 110 -17.45 7.14 2.16
CA LEU A 110 -17.89 5.78 2.46
C LEU A 110 -17.12 4.74 1.64
N GLU A 111 -16.86 5.03 0.36
CA GLU A 111 -16.02 4.18 -0.50
C GLU A 111 -14.61 4.08 0.07
N TYR A 112 -14.01 5.20 0.46
CA TYR A 112 -12.68 5.21 1.10
C TYR A 112 -12.66 4.39 2.40
N PHE A 113 -13.63 4.55 3.31
CA PHE A 113 -13.66 3.78 4.56
C PHE A 113 -13.77 2.28 4.32
N LYS A 114 -14.54 1.88 3.29
CA LYS A 114 -14.63 0.48 2.89
C LYS A 114 -13.30 -0.05 2.36
N GLU A 115 -12.61 0.71 1.49
CA GLU A 115 -11.28 0.34 1.00
C GLU A 115 -10.27 0.22 2.15
N VAL A 116 -10.31 1.13 3.12
CA VAL A 116 -9.47 1.07 4.33
C VAL A 116 -9.80 -0.18 5.15
N GLN A 117 -11.07 -0.49 5.35
CA GLN A 117 -11.49 -1.69 6.08
C GLN A 117 -10.99 -2.97 5.39
N GLU A 118 -11.16 -3.09 4.07
CA GLU A 118 -10.68 -4.23 3.29
C GLU A 118 -9.15 -4.36 3.38
N ASP A 119 -8.40 -3.26 3.21
CA ASP A 119 -6.94 -3.27 3.28
C ASP A 119 -6.42 -3.62 4.69
N ILE A 120 -7.11 -3.20 5.75
CA ILE A 120 -6.77 -3.60 7.12
C ILE A 120 -6.98 -5.12 7.32
N LEU A 121 -8.07 -5.68 6.79
CA LEU A 121 -8.37 -7.11 6.89
C LEU A 121 -7.43 -8.00 6.07
N ASP A 122 -6.97 -7.50 4.91
CA ASP A 122 -5.98 -8.20 4.11
C ASP A 122 -4.58 -8.14 4.74
N ASN A 123 -4.30 -7.11 5.55
CA ASN A 123 -2.99 -6.86 6.16
C ASN A 123 -3.00 -6.91 7.70
N ILE A 124 -3.84 -7.74 8.33
CA ILE A 124 -3.97 -7.82 9.80
C ILE A 124 -2.62 -8.05 10.49
N ASP A 125 -1.71 -8.80 9.85
CA ASP A 125 -0.38 -9.10 10.40
C ASP A 125 0.50 -7.85 10.60
N ASP A 126 0.23 -6.75 9.89
CA ASP A 126 0.92 -5.47 10.10
C ASP A 126 0.47 -4.76 11.39
N PHE A 127 -0.76 -5.05 11.85
CA PHE A 127 -1.35 -4.50 13.07
C PHE A 127 -1.07 -5.36 14.31
N LYS A 128 -0.57 -6.60 14.12
CA LYS A 128 -0.17 -7.46 15.23
C LYS A 128 1.15 -6.97 15.83
N THR A 129 1.19 -6.83 17.16
CA THR A 129 2.41 -6.53 17.91
C THR A 129 3.41 -7.69 17.76
N LYS A 130 4.42 -7.51 16.91
CA LYS A 130 5.55 -8.45 16.83
C LYS A 130 6.39 -8.31 18.11
N PRO A 131 6.73 -9.43 18.79
CA PRO A 131 7.58 -9.38 19.97
C PRO A 131 8.93 -8.73 19.64
N GLU A 132 9.36 -7.78 20.48
CA GLU A 132 10.54 -6.91 20.30
C GLU A 132 11.84 -7.66 19.96
N ALA A 133 11.94 -8.95 20.32
CA ALA A 133 13.09 -9.80 20.07
C ALA A 133 13.41 -10.07 18.58
N GLN A 134 12.45 -9.90 17.66
CA GLN A 134 12.69 -10.09 16.22
C GLN A 134 13.11 -8.81 15.47
N GLN A 135 13.09 -7.64 16.12
CA GLN A 135 13.41 -6.37 15.46
C GLN A 135 14.90 -6.08 15.34
N GLN A 136 15.78 -6.81 16.05
CA GLN A 136 17.23 -6.54 16.05
C GLN A 136 18.07 -7.53 15.23
N ALA A 137 17.49 -8.64 14.74
CA ALA A 137 18.30 -9.74 14.19
C ALA A 137 18.25 -9.92 12.66
N ALA A 138 17.43 -9.18 11.91
CA ALA A 138 17.24 -9.45 10.49
C ALA A 138 17.02 -8.18 9.64
N ALA A 139 18.09 -7.44 9.35
CA ALA A 139 18.37 -6.85 8.03
C ALA A 139 19.56 -5.87 8.10
N PRO A 140 20.56 -5.95 7.19
CA PRO A 140 21.54 -4.88 6.96
C PRO A 140 20.98 -3.73 6.12
N MET A 141 19.70 -3.80 5.72
CA MET A 141 19.02 -2.78 4.92
C MET A 141 18.16 -1.90 5.83
N PRO A 142 18.18 -0.57 5.66
CA PRO A 142 17.31 0.32 6.41
C PRO A 142 15.86 -0.01 6.05
N MET A 143 15.15 -0.65 6.99
CA MET A 143 13.69 -0.79 6.91
C MET A 143 13.08 0.61 7.04
N PRO A 144 12.12 0.98 6.20
CA PRO A 144 11.38 2.23 6.40
C PRO A 144 10.76 2.23 7.80
N PRO A 145 10.75 3.37 8.50
CA PRO A 145 10.21 3.45 9.85
C PRO A 145 8.73 3.02 9.89
N LYS A 146 8.31 2.36 10.98
CA LYS A 146 6.91 1.88 11.19
C LYS A 146 5.85 2.96 10.94
N GLU A 147 6.17 4.23 11.14
CA GLU A 147 5.28 5.35 10.83
C GLU A 147 4.82 5.37 9.36
N VAL A 148 5.66 4.90 8.43
CA VAL A 148 5.32 4.81 7.01
C VAL A 148 4.19 3.81 6.76
N THR A 149 4.02 2.80 7.63
CA THR A 149 2.99 1.76 7.47
C THR A 149 1.57 2.27 7.75
N PHE A 150 1.40 3.23 8.67
CA PHE A 150 0.07 3.81 8.94
C PHE A 150 -0.24 5.03 8.09
N ARG A 151 0.79 5.73 7.58
CA ARG A 151 0.62 6.88 6.68
C ARG A 151 -0.23 6.58 5.45
N LYS A 152 -0.35 5.32 5.01
CA LYS A 152 -1.21 4.97 3.88
C LYS A 152 -2.70 5.24 4.13
N TYR A 153 -3.12 5.38 5.39
CA TYR A 153 -4.51 5.66 5.78
C TYR A 153 -4.73 7.11 6.22
N ASP A 154 -3.68 7.94 6.25
CA ASP A 154 -3.82 9.34 6.63
C ASP A 154 -4.68 10.11 5.62
N ILE A 155 -5.29 11.20 6.06
CA ILE A 155 -6.05 12.10 5.19
C ILE A 155 -5.23 13.37 5.00
N ASN A 156 -4.90 13.70 3.74
CA ASN A 156 -4.30 14.97 3.41
C ASN A 156 -5.42 16.00 3.16
N VAL A 157 -5.69 16.86 4.14
CA VAL A 157 -6.64 17.97 3.97
C VAL A 157 -5.98 19.05 3.10
N LEU A 158 -6.34 19.11 1.82
CA LEU A 158 -5.76 20.09 0.89
C LEU A 158 -6.16 21.52 1.24
N ILE A 159 -7.43 21.75 1.57
CA ILE A 159 -7.98 23.08 1.87
C ILE A 159 -8.98 22.95 3.02
N ASP A 160 -8.92 23.90 3.94
CA ASP A 160 -9.90 24.06 5.00
C ASP A 160 -10.55 25.45 4.89
N HIS A 161 -11.88 25.47 4.75
CA HIS A 161 -12.70 26.68 4.70
C HIS A 161 -13.65 26.79 5.89
N SER A 162 -13.46 26.00 6.95
CA SER A 162 -14.34 25.97 8.14
C SER A 162 -14.55 27.34 8.80
N GLU A 163 -13.53 28.21 8.74
CA GLU A 163 -13.57 29.58 9.28
C GLU A 163 -13.86 30.66 8.20
N THR A 164 -14.12 30.27 6.95
CA THR A 164 -14.30 31.23 5.85
C THR A 164 -15.74 31.75 5.80
N GLU A 165 -15.91 33.06 5.94
CA GLU A 165 -17.20 33.73 5.77
C GLU A 165 -17.39 34.16 4.30
N GLY A 166 -18.41 33.59 3.64
CA GLY A 166 -18.73 33.91 2.25
C GLY A 166 -17.83 33.17 1.23
N ALA A 167 -17.70 33.72 0.03
CA ALA A 167 -16.95 33.08 -1.05
C ALA A 167 -15.44 33.38 -0.94
N PRO A 168 -14.55 32.38 -1.11
CA PRO A 168 -13.11 32.59 -1.02
C PRO A 168 -12.62 33.52 -2.13
N VAL A 169 -11.78 34.50 -1.79
CA VAL A 169 -11.15 35.42 -2.76
C VAL A 169 -9.64 35.31 -2.63
N VAL A 170 -9.00 34.78 -3.66
CA VAL A 170 -7.55 34.58 -3.70
C VAL A 170 -6.95 35.53 -4.72
N ILE A 171 -5.91 36.25 -4.32
CA ILE A 171 -5.11 37.08 -5.22
C ILE A 171 -3.75 36.42 -5.36
N GLU A 172 -3.43 35.92 -6.56
CA GLU A 172 -2.12 35.31 -6.84
C GLU A 172 -1.27 36.29 -7.65
N SER A 173 -0.14 36.68 -7.07
CA SER A 173 0.79 37.67 -7.64
C SER A 173 1.89 37.02 -8.48
N ASN A 174 2.20 35.75 -8.23
CA ASN A 174 3.16 34.96 -8.97
C ASN A 174 2.49 33.70 -9.52
N PRO A 175 1.78 33.80 -10.67
CA PRO A 175 0.98 32.72 -11.25
C PRO A 175 1.83 31.66 -11.97
N SER A 176 2.91 31.21 -11.31
CA SER A 176 3.65 30.02 -11.72
C SER A 176 2.75 28.78 -11.65
N TYR A 177 3.07 27.76 -12.43
CA TYR A 177 2.28 26.54 -12.49
C TYR A 177 2.05 25.92 -11.10
N PRO A 178 3.08 25.68 -10.25
CA PRO A 178 2.86 25.10 -8.93
C PRO A 178 2.03 26.01 -8.03
N ASN A 179 2.13 27.33 -8.16
CA ASN A 179 1.32 28.25 -7.37
C ASN A 179 -0.15 28.22 -7.80
N LEU A 180 -0.48 27.99 -9.07
CA LEU A 180 -1.87 27.92 -9.53
C LEU A 180 -2.50 26.54 -9.34
N PHE A 181 -1.79 25.49 -9.75
CA PHE A 181 -2.26 24.11 -9.84
C PHE A 181 -1.79 23.22 -8.70
N GLY A 182 -0.95 23.72 -7.79
CA GLY A 182 -0.35 22.87 -6.78
C GLY A 182 0.82 22.06 -7.31
N SER A 183 1.40 21.27 -6.42
CA SER A 183 2.61 20.49 -6.72
C SER A 183 2.67 19.21 -5.92
N ILE A 184 3.40 18.23 -6.44
CA ILE A 184 3.72 17.00 -5.72
C ILE A 184 5.17 17.13 -5.23
N GLU A 185 5.33 17.35 -3.93
CA GLU A 185 6.65 17.46 -3.30
C GLU A 185 7.34 16.09 -3.22
N ARG A 186 8.67 16.13 -3.09
CA ARG A 186 9.52 14.94 -2.99
C ARG A 186 10.56 15.13 -1.91
N GLN A 187 10.80 14.08 -1.15
CA GLN A 187 11.89 14.03 -0.17
C GLN A 187 13.01 13.13 -0.68
N ALA A 188 14.25 13.61 -0.58
CA ALA A 188 15.44 12.84 -0.92
C ALA A 188 15.89 12.03 0.31
N TYR A 189 15.79 10.71 0.23
CA TYR A 189 16.35 9.77 1.21
C TYR A 189 17.41 8.93 0.53
N PHE A 190 18.67 9.04 0.99
CA PHE A 190 19.82 8.29 0.48
C PHE A 190 19.98 8.35 -1.06
N GLY A 191 19.69 9.50 -1.68
CA GLY A 191 19.81 9.68 -3.13
C GLY A 191 18.62 9.16 -3.95
N ALA A 192 17.65 8.50 -3.32
CA ALA A 192 16.36 8.18 -3.92
C ALA A 192 15.33 9.26 -3.56
N LEU A 193 14.48 9.62 -4.53
CA LEU A 193 13.37 10.54 -4.33
C LEU A 193 12.11 9.76 -3.97
N PHE A 194 11.50 10.07 -2.83
CA PHE A 194 10.24 9.53 -2.38
C PHE A 194 9.14 10.59 -2.40
N THR A 195 7.91 10.16 -2.66
CA THR A 195 6.71 10.98 -2.61
C THR A 195 5.55 10.13 -2.12
N ASP A 196 4.59 10.76 -1.45
CA ASP A 196 3.34 10.16 -1.01
C ASP A 196 2.22 11.22 -1.14
N PHE A 197 0.97 10.81 -0.93
CA PHE A 197 -0.19 11.70 -1.12
C PHE A 197 -0.22 12.87 -0.12
N THR A 198 0.47 12.77 1.02
CA THR A 198 0.59 13.87 2.01
C THR A 198 1.51 15.00 1.51
N MET A 199 2.35 14.70 0.51
CA MET A 199 3.24 15.65 -0.15
C MET A 199 2.55 16.42 -1.29
N ILE A 200 1.26 16.20 -1.52
CA ILE A 200 0.47 16.99 -2.47
C ILE A 200 0.16 18.35 -1.82
N LYS A 201 0.54 19.44 -2.50
CA LYS A 201 0.30 20.82 -2.06
C LYS A 201 -0.75 21.51 -2.92
N PRO A 202 -1.70 22.25 -2.32
CA PRO A 202 -2.72 22.97 -3.05
C PRO A 202 -2.17 24.24 -3.73
N GLY A 203 -2.62 24.47 -4.96
CA GLY A 203 -2.47 25.76 -5.64
C GLY A 203 -3.60 26.77 -5.34
N ALA A 204 -3.47 27.97 -5.89
CA ALA A 204 -4.41 29.07 -5.78
C ALA A 204 -5.79 28.72 -6.36
N LEU A 205 -5.87 27.87 -7.39
CA LEU A 205 -7.16 27.41 -7.91
C LEU A 205 -7.94 26.57 -6.89
N HIS A 206 -7.24 25.74 -6.11
CA HIS A 206 -7.87 24.96 -5.03
C HIS A 206 -8.39 25.89 -3.93
N LYS A 207 -7.55 26.84 -3.50
CA LYS A 207 -7.90 27.83 -2.46
C LYS A 207 -9.09 28.71 -2.86
N ALA A 208 -9.20 29.03 -4.15
CA ALA A 208 -10.25 29.88 -4.71
C ALA A 208 -11.50 29.11 -5.16
N ASN A 209 -11.50 27.77 -5.07
CA ASN A 209 -12.61 26.96 -5.54
C ASN A 209 -13.87 27.30 -4.74
N GLY A 210 -15.00 27.48 -5.42
CA GLY A 210 -16.24 28.04 -4.86
C GLY A 210 -16.32 29.57 -4.85
N GLY A 211 -15.27 30.28 -5.26
CA GLY A 211 -15.19 31.75 -5.17
C GLY A 211 -14.49 32.43 -6.34
N TYR A 212 -13.49 33.28 -6.04
CA TYR A 212 -12.83 34.14 -7.01
C TYR A 212 -11.31 34.01 -6.96
N LEU A 213 -10.69 33.93 -8.13
CA LEU A 213 -9.24 34.03 -8.28
C LEU A 213 -8.90 35.27 -9.12
N VAL A 214 -8.15 36.19 -8.51
CA VAL A 214 -7.71 37.44 -9.13
C VAL A 214 -6.25 37.31 -9.55
N LEU A 215 -5.96 37.58 -10.82
CA LEU A 215 -4.62 37.51 -11.39
C LEU A 215 -4.31 38.79 -12.15
N LYS A 216 -3.03 39.16 -12.21
CA LYS A 216 -2.53 40.14 -13.17
C LYS A 216 -2.26 39.45 -14.50
N ALA A 217 -2.92 39.90 -15.56
CA ALA A 217 -2.81 39.29 -16.89
C ALA A 217 -1.37 39.25 -17.39
N LEU A 218 -0.63 40.35 -17.21
CA LEU A 218 0.78 40.42 -17.63
C LEU A 218 1.66 39.40 -16.89
N ASP A 219 1.42 39.17 -15.59
CA ASP A 219 2.19 38.21 -14.81
C ASP A 219 1.85 36.76 -15.19
N LEU A 220 0.58 36.48 -15.49
CA LEU A 220 0.15 35.18 -15.99
C LEU A 220 0.79 34.83 -17.34
N LEU A 221 0.87 35.79 -18.25
CA LEU A 221 1.43 35.57 -19.59
C LEU A 221 2.95 35.36 -19.59
N LYS A 222 3.66 35.79 -18.54
CA LYS A 222 5.09 35.44 -18.36
C LYS A 222 5.28 33.92 -18.19
N TYR A 223 4.28 33.24 -17.64
CA TYR A 223 4.28 31.79 -17.44
C TYR A 223 3.39 31.11 -18.48
N TRP A 224 3.94 30.87 -19.68
CA TRP A 224 3.17 30.30 -20.80
C TRP A 224 2.48 28.97 -20.45
N ILE A 225 3.15 28.12 -19.67
CA ILE A 225 2.64 26.81 -19.22
C ILE A 225 1.41 27.01 -18.34
N SER A 226 1.49 27.92 -17.37
CA SER A 226 0.37 28.29 -16.50
C SER A 226 -0.82 28.78 -17.31
N TRP A 227 -0.56 29.61 -18.33
CA TRP A 227 -1.62 30.13 -19.19
C TRP A 227 -2.33 29.01 -19.97
N GLU A 228 -1.58 28.12 -20.63
CA GLU A 228 -2.17 27.00 -21.36
C GLU A 228 -2.87 26.00 -20.43
N ALA A 229 -2.30 25.70 -19.27
CA ALA A 229 -2.94 24.85 -18.26
C ALA A 229 -4.24 25.47 -17.73
N LEU A 230 -4.26 26.79 -17.48
CA LEU A 230 -5.47 27.50 -17.04
C LEU A 230 -6.57 27.44 -18.09
N LYS A 231 -6.23 27.63 -19.37
CA LYS A 231 -7.20 27.48 -20.46
C LYS A 231 -7.79 26.07 -20.53
N ARG A 232 -6.97 25.03 -20.32
CA ARG A 232 -7.44 23.63 -20.24
C ARG A 232 -8.37 23.44 -19.04
N ALA A 233 -7.96 23.89 -17.86
CA ALA A 233 -8.75 23.76 -16.64
C ALA A 233 -10.12 24.45 -16.71
N ILE A 234 -10.19 25.66 -17.28
CA ILE A 234 -11.47 26.36 -17.51
C ILE A 234 -12.36 25.59 -18.48
N LYS A 235 -11.78 25.07 -19.57
CA LYS A 235 -12.51 24.33 -20.60
C LYS A 235 -13.08 23.03 -20.06
N ASP A 236 -12.25 22.25 -19.37
CA ASP A 236 -12.59 20.92 -18.88
C ASP A 236 -13.32 20.98 -17.53
N ARG A 237 -13.30 22.15 -16.87
CA ARG A 237 -13.87 22.39 -15.53
C ARG A 237 -13.28 21.48 -14.45
N GLU A 238 -11.97 21.25 -14.54
CA GLU A 238 -11.24 20.39 -13.61
C GLU A 238 -9.85 20.97 -13.32
N ILE A 239 -9.39 20.84 -12.07
CA ILE A 239 -8.02 21.13 -11.65
C ILE A 239 -7.24 19.82 -11.70
N LYS A 240 -6.15 19.81 -12.46
CA LYS A 240 -5.26 18.66 -12.60
C LYS A 240 -3.88 19.04 -12.09
N ILE A 241 -3.40 18.32 -11.08
CA ILE A 241 -2.04 18.47 -10.57
C ILE A 241 -1.11 17.63 -11.46
N GLU A 242 -0.62 18.22 -12.55
CA GLU A 242 0.40 17.59 -13.41
C GLU A 242 1.81 17.84 -12.87
N ASP A 243 2.71 16.88 -13.05
CA ASP A 243 4.13 17.05 -12.77
C ASP A 243 4.86 17.58 -14.01
N LEU A 244 5.38 18.81 -13.94
CA LEU A 244 6.13 19.39 -15.05
C LEU A 244 7.43 18.65 -15.35
N GLY A 245 8.07 18.04 -14.35
CA GLY A 245 9.27 17.23 -14.52
C GLY A 245 9.00 15.96 -15.34
N GLU A 246 7.83 15.34 -15.14
CA GLU A 246 7.37 14.22 -15.98
C GLU A 246 6.99 14.71 -17.38
N LEU A 247 6.23 15.81 -17.48
CA LEU A 247 5.76 16.38 -18.75
C LEU A 247 6.90 16.77 -19.70
N TYR A 248 8.01 17.27 -19.16
CA TYR A 248 9.22 17.60 -19.93
C TYR A 248 10.28 16.49 -19.95
N GLY A 249 9.98 15.31 -19.40
CA GLY A 249 10.88 14.16 -19.42
C GLY A 249 12.19 14.36 -18.64
N ILE A 250 12.21 15.29 -17.67
CA ILE A 250 13.38 15.56 -16.83
C ILE A 250 13.65 14.36 -15.92
N PHE A 251 12.60 13.68 -15.44
CA PHE A 251 12.70 12.41 -14.72
C PHE A 251 11.52 11.49 -15.09
N SER A 252 11.77 10.18 -15.19
CA SER A 252 10.79 9.14 -15.56
C SER A 252 10.44 8.26 -14.35
N THR A 253 10.30 8.85 -13.16
CA THR A 253 9.84 8.11 -11.99
C THR A 253 8.32 8.02 -12.00
N ARG A 254 7.76 6.85 -11.64
CA ARG A 254 6.31 6.71 -11.42
C ARG A 254 5.90 7.74 -10.37
N THR A 255 5.08 8.72 -10.76
CA THR A 255 4.56 9.74 -9.86
C THR A 255 3.11 9.44 -9.50
N LEU A 256 2.62 10.06 -8.43
CA LEU A 256 1.21 10.04 -8.05
C LEU A 256 0.40 10.77 -9.12
N LYS A 257 -0.78 10.23 -9.43
CA LYS A 257 -1.75 10.87 -10.32
C LYS A 257 -3.04 11.12 -9.53
N PRO A 258 -3.14 12.26 -8.84
CA PRO A 258 -4.35 12.60 -8.10
C PRO A 258 -5.55 12.67 -9.05
N THR A 259 -6.71 12.23 -8.56
CA THR A 259 -7.97 12.40 -9.28
C THR A 259 -8.21 13.90 -9.51
N PRO A 260 -8.63 14.32 -10.73
CA PRO A 260 -8.93 15.72 -11.02
C PRO A 260 -10.03 16.28 -10.11
N ILE A 261 -9.87 17.52 -9.63
CA ILE A 261 -10.84 18.17 -8.75
C ILE A 261 -11.77 19.06 -9.58
N PRO A 262 -13.11 18.97 -9.42
CA PRO A 262 -14.04 19.85 -10.13
C PRO A 262 -13.75 21.34 -9.88
N LEU A 263 -13.63 22.11 -10.96
CA LEU A 263 -13.33 23.53 -10.93
C LEU A 263 -14.62 24.37 -10.95
N ASN A 264 -14.85 25.11 -9.88
CA ASN A 264 -15.91 26.09 -9.72
C ASN A 264 -15.32 27.43 -9.24
N VAL A 265 -14.70 28.20 -10.11
CA VAL A 265 -14.09 29.50 -9.76
C VAL A 265 -14.46 30.58 -10.77
N LYS A 266 -14.61 31.82 -10.29
CA LYS A 266 -14.69 33.02 -11.13
C LYS A 266 -13.30 33.65 -11.25
N LEU A 267 -12.78 33.69 -12.48
CA LEU A 267 -11.47 34.29 -12.75
C LEU A 267 -11.61 35.77 -13.08
N VAL A 268 -10.80 36.59 -12.41
CA VAL A 268 -10.69 38.03 -12.65
C VAL A 268 -9.29 38.35 -13.10
N LEU A 269 -9.13 38.77 -14.36
CA LEU A 269 -7.86 39.24 -14.89
C LEU A 269 -7.80 40.76 -14.86
N THR A 270 -6.79 41.28 -14.19
CA THR A 270 -6.48 42.72 -14.14
C THR A 270 -5.33 43.03 -15.09
N GLY A 271 -5.40 44.13 -15.84
CA GLY A 271 -4.36 44.49 -16.79
C GLY A 271 -4.70 45.74 -17.60
N ASP A 272 -3.75 46.16 -18.44
CA ASP A 272 -3.90 47.32 -19.30
C ASP A 272 -4.93 47.08 -20.42
N PRO A 273 -5.73 48.09 -20.82
CA PRO A 273 -6.70 47.94 -21.92
C PRO A 273 -6.10 47.46 -23.25
N TYR A 274 -4.84 47.83 -23.55
CA TYR A 274 -4.13 47.37 -24.75
C TYR A 274 -3.84 45.88 -24.69
N LEU A 275 -3.47 45.35 -23.51
CA LEU A 275 -3.23 43.92 -23.31
C LEU A 275 -4.50 43.09 -23.54
N TYR A 276 -5.65 43.60 -23.12
CA TYR A 276 -6.94 42.97 -23.43
C TYR A 276 -7.18 42.87 -24.94
N GLN A 277 -6.91 43.94 -25.69
CA GLN A 277 -7.08 43.93 -27.16
C GLN A 277 -6.15 42.92 -27.83
N LEU A 278 -4.90 42.84 -27.39
CA LEU A 278 -3.96 41.84 -27.89
C LEU A 278 -4.47 40.40 -27.65
N LEU A 279 -4.90 40.09 -26.43
CA LEU A 279 -5.45 38.77 -26.12
C LEU A 279 -6.72 38.47 -26.91
N TYR A 280 -7.59 39.45 -27.09
CA TYR A 280 -8.83 39.30 -27.85
C TYR A 280 -8.58 38.98 -29.34
N ILE A 281 -7.56 39.59 -29.93
CA ILE A 281 -7.23 39.43 -31.36
C ILE A 281 -6.39 38.17 -31.60
N TYR A 282 -5.40 37.90 -30.76
CA TYR A 282 -4.38 36.87 -31.00
C TYR A 282 -4.67 35.53 -30.31
N ASP A 283 -5.52 35.47 -29.27
CA ASP A 283 -5.92 34.23 -28.61
C ASP A 283 -7.41 33.96 -28.85
N ASP A 284 -7.71 33.07 -29.80
CA ASP A 284 -9.07 32.70 -30.21
C ASP A 284 -9.91 32.06 -29.09
N ARG A 285 -9.26 31.56 -28.03
CA ARG A 285 -9.91 31.00 -26.85
C ARG A 285 -10.25 32.08 -25.83
N PHE A 286 -9.49 33.19 -25.79
CA PHE A 286 -9.65 34.24 -24.78
C PHE A 286 -11.07 34.81 -24.71
N PRO A 287 -11.72 35.24 -25.82
CA PRO A 287 -13.10 35.76 -25.78
C PRO A 287 -14.14 34.73 -25.33
N LYS A 288 -13.87 33.44 -25.51
CA LYS A 288 -14.78 32.35 -25.12
C LYS A 288 -14.76 32.13 -23.60
N MET A 289 -13.61 32.39 -22.97
CA MET A 289 -13.40 32.21 -21.53
C MET A 289 -13.71 33.51 -20.75
N PHE A 290 -13.27 34.66 -21.25
CA PHE A 290 -13.43 35.97 -20.61
C PHE A 290 -14.48 36.81 -21.34
N LYS A 291 -15.76 36.53 -21.03
CA LYS A 291 -16.92 37.11 -21.72
C LYS A 291 -17.28 38.52 -21.28
N VAL A 292 -16.85 38.92 -20.09
CA VAL A 292 -17.21 40.20 -19.47
C VAL A 292 -15.97 41.07 -19.38
N LYS A 293 -16.09 42.31 -19.84
CA LYS A 293 -15.11 43.39 -19.63
C LYS A 293 -15.77 44.42 -18.70
N ALA A 294 -15.09 44.75 -17.61
CA ALA A 294 -15.51 45.74 -16.62
C ALA A 294 -14.57 46.94 -16.62
#